data_AF-A0A7L4QS49-F1
#
_entry.id   AF-A0A7L4QS49-F1
#
_cell.length_a   1.000
_cell.length_b   1.000
_cell.length_c   1.000
_cell.angle_alpha   90.00
_cell.angle_beta   90.00
_cell.angle_gamma   90.00
#
_symmetry.space_group_name_H-M   'P 1'
#
loop_
_entity.id
_entity.type
_entity.pdbx_description
1 polymer ?
#
loop_
_entity_poly.entity_id
_entity_poly.type
_entity_poly.pdbx_seq_one_letter_code
_entity_poly.pdbx_strand_id
1 'polypeptide(L)'
;PFAIVLADRAELVVAVDLNPGAVRLMEMNIRVNRAGNVLPFLADASRVRAVLPWTFDRIIMNHPTGSLPFLPEAFALCRPGGSIHCYVLQSAEGEALPELRKYPVREVTERYVRSYSPGRWHAVYDITVG
;
A
#
# COMPACT_ATOMS: atom_id res chain seq x y z
N PRO A 1 6.81 -3.38 -7.74
CA PRO A 1 8.17 -2.79 -7.73
C PRO A 1 8.65 -2.38 -6.34
N PHE A 2 7.81 -1.71 -5.54
CA PHE A 2 8.15 -1.21 -4.19
C PHE A 2 8.80 -2.26 -3.28
N ALA A 3 8.35 -3.52 -3.34
CA ALA A 3 8.84 -4.57 -2.44
C ALA A 3 10.37 -4.79 -2.52
N ILE A 4 10.93 -4.83 -3.73
CA ILE A 4 12.37 -5.01 -3.93
C ILE A 4 13.15 -3.80 -3.43
N VAL A 5 12.65 -2.59 -3.71
CA VAL A 5 13.29 -1.34 -3.29
C VAL A 5 13.28 -1.16 -1.77
N LEU A 6 12.32 -1.77 -1.08
CA LEU A 6 12.20 -1.68 0.39
C LEU A 6 12.89 -2.83 1.12
N ALA A 7 13.35 -3.85 0.39
CA ALA A 7 14.01 -5.01 0.98
C ALA A 7 15.28 -4.63 1.76
N ASP A 8 15.98 -3.56 1.37
CA ASP A 8 17.18 -3.07 2.07
C ASP A 8 16.88 -2.23 3.33
N ARG A 9 15.61 -1.86 3.56
CA ARG A 9 15.15 -0.95 4.61
C ARG A 9 14.15 -1.59 5.58
N ALA A 10 13.87 -2.88 5.43
CA ALA A 10 12.89 -3.59 6.22
C ALA A 10 13.41 -4.96 6.63
N GLU A 11 13.00 -5.43 7.81
CA GLU A 11 13.28 -6.79 8.24
C GLU A 11 12.50 -7.82 7.41
N LEU A 12 11.25 -7.50 7.05
CA LEU A 12 10.37 -8.33 6.24
C LEU A 12 9.51 -7.43 5.34
N VAL A 13 9.31 -7.86 4.10
CA VAL A 13 8.35 -7.23 3.17
C VAL A 13 7.38 -8.27 2.65
N VAL A 14 6.08 -8.09 2.89
CA VAL A 14 5.04 -8.94 2.31
C VAL A 14 4.50 -8.27 1.05
N ALA A 15 4.72 -8.89 -0.10
CA ALA A 15 4.30 -8.40 -1.41
C ALA A 15 3.04 -9.12 -1.88
N VAL A 16 1.87 -8.53 -1.62
CA VAL A 16 0.56 -9.10 -1.96
C VAL A 16 0.13 -8.70 -3.36
N ASP A 17 -0.33 -9.66 -4.15
CA ASP A 17 -1.01 -9.40 -5.43
C ASP A 17 -2.05 -10.49 -5.71
N LEU A 18 -3.18 -10.12 -6.33
CA LEU A 18 -4.23 -11.06 -6.72
C LEU A 18 -3.87 -11.80 -8.02
N ASN A 19 -3.02 -11.21 -8.86
CA ASN A 19 -2.60 -11.78 -10.13
C ASN A 19 -1.48 -12.80 -9.92
N PRO A 20 -1.70 -14.10 -10.19
CA PRO A 20 -0.66 -15.12 -10.04
C PRO A 20 0.55 -14.88 -10.96
N GLY A 21 0.37 -14.20 -12.10
CA GLY A 21 1.47 -13.78 -12.96
C GLY A 21 2.37 -12.73 -12.32
N ALA A 22 1.79 -11.77 -11.58
CA ALA A 22 2.56 -10.75 -10.86
C ALA A 22 3.36 -11.38 -9.70
N VAL A 23 2.78 -12.35 -9.00
CA VAL A 23 3.47 -13.11 -7.95
C VAL A 23 4.66 -13.89 -8.52
N ARG A 24 4.49 -14.60 -9.65
CA ARG A 24 5.62 -15.28 -10.33
C ARG A 24 6.73 -14.32 -10.73
N LEU A 25 6.39 -13.15 -11.26
CA LEU A 25 7.37 -12.12 -11.58
C LEU A 25 8.06 -11.58 -10.33
N MET A 26 7.33 -11.43 -9.21
CA MET A 26 7.91 -11.05 -7.93
C MET A 26 8.94 -12.09 -7.44
N GLU A 27 8.63 -13.38 -7.51
CA GLU A 27 9.59 -14.45 -7.18
C GLU A 27 10.86 -14.36 -8.02
N MET A 28 10.73 -14.13 -9.33
CA MET A 28 11.90 -13.94 -10.21
C MET A 28 12.71 -12.70 -9.81
N ASN A 29 12.04 -11.58 -9.54
CA ASN A 29 12.70 -10.35 -9.11
C ASN A 29 13.44 -10.54 -7.77
N ILE A 30 12.86 -11.30 -6.84
CA ILE A 30 13.51 -11.63 -5.57
C ILE A 30 14.81 -12.40 -5.79
N ARG A 31 14.79 -13.43 -6.66
CA ARG A 31 15.98 -14.21 -7.00
C ARG A 31 17.07 -13.35 -7.63
N VAL A 32 16.71 -12.50 -8.59
CA VAL A 32 17.66 -11.62 -9.28
C VAL A 32 18.31 -10.63 -8.32
N ASN A 33 17.53 -10.05 -7.40
CA ASN A 33 18.01 -9.03 -6.47
C ASN A 33 18.53 -9.60 -5.14
N ARG A 34 18.50 -10.93 -4.95
CA ARG A 34 18.86 -11.61 -3.70
C ARG A 34 18.10 -11.07 -2.47
N ALA A 35 16.84 -10.68 -2.67
CA ALA A 35 16.00 -10.05 -1.66
C ALA A 35 15.29 -11.10 -0.79
N GLY A 36 16.06 -11.87 -0.01
CA GLY A 36 15.57 -13.05 0.74
C GLY A 36 14.54 -12.75 1.84
N ASN A 37 14.35 -11.48 2.20
CA ASN A 37 13.39 -11.01 3.18
C ASN A 37 12.06 -10.53 2.55
N VAL A 38 11.84 -10.75 1.26
CA VAL A 38 10.57 -10.43 0.59
C VAL A 38 9.75 -11.71 0.45
N LEU A 39 8.54 -11.72 1.01
CA LEU A 39 7.56 -12.79 0.88
C LEU A 39 6.54 -12.42 -0.22
N PRO A 40 6.58 -13.05 -1.41
CA PRO A 40 5.53 -12.90 -2.40
C PRO A 40 4.28 -13.67 -1.94
N PHE A 41 3.10 -13.03 -2.01
CA PHE A 41 1.87 -13.59 -1.46
C PHE A 41 0.69 -13.43 -2.42
N LEU A 42 0.15 -14.57 -2.89
CA LEU A 42 -1.03 -14.60 -3.77
C LEU A 42 -2.30 -14.52 -2.92
N ALA A 43 -2.88 -13.33 -2.82
CA ALA A 43 -4.12 -13.13 -2.07
C ALA A 43 -4.89 -11.90 -2.58
N ASP A 44 -6.19 -11.89 -2.32
CA ASP A 44 -6.96 -10.65 -2.33
C ASP A 44 -6.52 -9.79 -1.14
N ALA A 45 -6.11 -8.55 -1.43
CA ALA A 45 -5.65 -7.61 -0.42
C ALA A 45 -6.69 -7.39 0.70
N SER A 46 -7.99 -7.52 0.41
CA SER A 46 -9.10 -7.38 1.38
C SER A 46 -9.25 -8.56 2.35
N ARG A 47 -8.47 -9.63 2.17
CA ARG A 47 -8.56 -10.88 2.95
C ARG A 47 -7.24 -11.27 3.59
N VAL A 48 -6.22 -10.41 3.54
CA VAL A 48 -4.87 -10.73 3.99
C VAL A 48 -4.85 -11.09 5.48
N ARG A 49 -5.56 -10.37 6.34
CA ARG A 49 -5.60 -10.67 7.79
C ARG A 49 -6.19 -12.03 8.14
N ALA A 50 -7.00 -12.60 7.25
CA ALA A 50 -7.62 -13.90 7.47
C ALA A 50 -6.60 -15.05 7.34
N VAL A 51 -5.47 -14.78 6.67
CA VAL A 51 -4.44 -15.77 6.35
C VAL A 51 -3.07 -15.40 6.94
N LEU A 52 -2.82 -14.12 7.19
CA LEU A 52 -1.60 -13.60 7.80
C LEU A 52 -1.95 -12.86 9.09
N PRO A 53 -1.70 -13.44 10.28
CA PRO A 53 -2.04 -12.84 11.57
C PRO A 53 -1.03 -11.77 12.02
N TRP A 54 -0.34 -11.13 11.09
CA TRP A 54 0.72 -10.17 11.35
C TRP A 54 0.23 -8.73 11.18
N THR A 55 0.87 -7.81 11.88
CA THR A 55 0.73 -6.37 11.66
C THR A 55 2.04 -5.79 11.12
N PHE A 56 1.94 -4.61 10.52
CA PHE A 56 3.03 -3.98 9.79
C PHE A 56 3.24 -2.54 10.25
N ASP A 57 4.48 -2.09 10.12
CA ASP A 57 4.93 -0.73 10.45
C ASP A 57 4.62 0.25 9.30
N ARG A 58 4.51 -0.30 8.10
CA ARG A 58 4.28 0.42 6.86
C ARG A 58 3.43 -0.40 5.91
N ILE A 59 2.36 0.21 5.39
CA ILE A 59 1.51 -0.33 4.33
C ILE A 59 1.61 0.58 3.09
N ILE A 60 1.67 -0.02 1.90
CA ILE A 60 1.68 0.71 0.62
C ILE A 60 0.51 0.22 -0.23
N MET A 61 -0.41 1.13 -0.55
CA MET A 61 -1.59 0.86 -1.38
C MET A 61 -1.38 1.49 -2.76
N ASN A 62 -0.68 0.78 -3.65
CA ASN A 62 -0.24 1.31 -4.94
C ASN A 62 -1.26 1.09 -6.08
N HIS A 63 -2.56 1.06 -5.77
CA HIS A 63 -3.64 0.88 -6.75
C HIS A 63 -4.50 2.16 -6.91
N PRO A 64 -3.97 3.24 -7.52
CA PRO A 64 -4.62 4.57 -7.56
C PRO A 64 -6.10 4.59 -7.94
N THR A 65 -6.53 3.70 -8.83
CA THR A 65 -7.91 3.66 -9.33
C THR A 65 -8.89 2.97 -8.38
N GLY A 66 -8.41 2.32 -7.33
CA GLY A 66 -9.24 1.47 -6.46
C GLY A 66 -8.68 1.25 -5.06
N SER A 67 -7.85 2.15 -4.53
CA SER A 67 -7.25 1.99 -3.19
C SER A 67 -8.26 2.13 -2.05
N LEU A 68 -9.19 3.10 -2.14
CA LEU A 68 -10.06 3.47 -1.01
C LEU A 68 -10.89 2.31 -0.41
N PRO A 69 -11.46 1.37 -1.20
CA PRO A 69 -12.15 0.21 -0.66
C PRO A 69 -11.31 -0.68 0.27
N PHE A 70 -9.98 -0.63 0.18
CA PHE A 70 -9.08 -1.45 0.99
C PHE A 70 -8.62 -0.77 2.29
N LEU A 71 -9.05 0.46 2.56
CA LEU A 71 -8.71 1.17 3.79
C LEU A 71 -9.05 0.38 5.07
N PRO A 72 -10.21 -0.29 5.22
CA PRO A 72 -10.50 -1.06 6.43
C PRO A 72 -9.44 -2.12 6.74
N GLU A 73 -8.97 -2.80 5.71
CA GLU A 73 -7.98 -3.85 5.83
C GLU A 73 -6.58 -3.26 6.05
N ALA A 74 -6.23 -2.17 5.37
CA ALA A 74 -4.96 -1.46 5.56
C ALA A 74 -4.80 -0.93 7.00
N PHE A 75 -5.85 -0.32 7.56
CA PHE A 75 -5.83 0.15 8.96
C PHE A 75 -5.82 -1.00 9.97
N ALA A 76 -6.45 -2.15 9.66
CA ALA A 76 -6.38 -3.33 10.52
C ALA A 76 -5.00 -3.99 10.52
N LEU A 77 -4.30 -3.97 9.38
CA LEU A 77 -2.97 -4.56 9.23
C LEU A 77 -1.85 -3.61 9.68
N CYS A 78 -2.09 -2.31 9.76
CA CYS A 78 -1.10 -1.34 10.22
C CYS A 78 -1.16 -1.17 11.73
N ARG A 79 -0.01 -1.27 12.41
CA ARG A 79 0.06 -1.02 13.85
C ARG A 79 -0.17 0.46 14.19
N PRO A 80 -0.64 0.81 15.41
CA PRO A 80 -0.67 2.19 15.89
C PRO A 80 0.70 2.87 15.75
N GLY A 81 0.71 4.13 15.29
CA GLY A 81 1.93 4.87 14.96
C GLY A 81 2.66 4.41 13.69
N GLY A 82 2.15 3.38 12.99
CA GLY A 82 2.62 2.97 11.67
C GLY A 82 2.18 3.93 10.55
N SER A 83 2.64 3.65 9.33
CA SER A 83 2.41 4.50 8.16
C SER A 83 1.62 3.78 7.06
N ILE A 84 0.64 4.45 6.47
CA ILE A 84 -0.07 3.97 5.27
C ILE A 84 0.16 4.97 4.14
N HIS A 85 0.73 4.50 3.03
CA HIS A 85 0.91 5.28 1.82
C HIS A 85 -0.22 4.94 0.83
N CYS A 86 -1.27 5.75 0.82
CA CYS A 86 -2.46 5.51 0.01
C CYS A 86 -2.40 6.30 -1.29
N TYR A 87 -2.17 5.63 -2.42
CA TYR A 87 -2.21 6.27 -3.73
C TYR A 87 -3.63 6.32 -4.24
N VAL A 88 -4.06 7.46 -4.77
CA VAL A 88 -5.38 7.64 -5.36
C VAL A 88 -5.29 8.42 -6.68
N LEU A 89 -6.22 8.16 -7.58
CA LEU A 89 -6.46 8.96 -8.77
C LEU A 89 -7.57 9.96 -8.46
N GLN A 90 -7.23 11.24 -8.36
CA GLN A 90 -8.14 12.32 -7.97
C GLN A 90 -8.22 13.42 -9.03
N SER A 91 -9.17 14.32 -8.83
CA SER A 91 -9.48 15.49 -9.67
C SER A 91 -9.54 16.81 -8.88
N ALA A 92 -9.54 16.73 -7.56
CA ALA A 92 -9.39 17.86 -6.64
C ALA A 92 -8.41 17.52 -5.52
N GLU A 93 -7.72 18.53 -4.99
CA GLU A 93 -6.94 18.37 -3.76
C GLU A 93 -7.87 18.02 -2.60
N GLY A 94 -7.45 17.08 -1.75
CA GLY A 94 -8.22 16.65 -0.59
C GLY A 94 -9.38 15.69 -0.88
N GLU A 95 -9.54 15.19 -2.12
CA GLU A 95 -10.69 14.37 -2.53
C GLU A 95 -10.87 13.11 -1.66
N ALA A 96 -9.78 12.48 -1.20
CA ALA A 96 -9.84 11.29 -0.35
C ALA A 96 -9.99 11.59 1.16
N LEU A 97 -9.80 12.84 1.60
CA LEU A 97 -9.80 13.18 3.03
C LEU A 97 -11.10 12.83 3.76
N PRO A 98 -12.31 13.04 3.20
CA PRO A 98 -13.56 12.64 3.86
C PRO A 98 -13.64 11.14 4.15
N GLU A 99 -13.12 10.29 3.26
CA GLU A 99 -13.07 8.84 3.49
C GLU A 99 -12.01 8.46 4.52
N LEU A 100 -10.82 9.08 4.46
CA LEU A 100 -9.73 8.81 5.41
C LEU A 100 -10.10 9.19 6.86
N ARG A 101 -10.86 10.26 7.05
CA ARG A 101 -11.32 10.72 8.39
C ARG A 101 -12.23 9.74 9.12
N LYS A 102 -12.72 8.68 8.45
CA LYS A 102 -13.51 7.62 9.07
C LYS A 102 -12.66 6.61 9.86
N TYR A 103 -11.34 6.73 9.78
CA TYR A 103 -10.37 5.81 10.39
C TYR A 103 -9.52 6.53 11.46
N PRO A 104 -8.81 5.78 12.33
CA PRO A 104 -7.93 6.38 13.34
C PRO A 104 -6.69 6.99 12.68
N VAL A 105 -6.83 8.20 12.15
CA VAL A 105 -5.75 8.98 11.54
C VAL A 105 -5.19 9.95 12.57
N ARG A 106 -3.89 9.85 12.84
CA ARG A 106 -3.15 10.83 13.66
C ARG A 106 -2.71 12.03 12.83
N GLU A 107 -2.17 11.79 11.65
CA GLU A 107 -1.67 12.81 10.73
C GLU A 107 -1.83 12.33 9.30
N VAL A 108 -2.07 13.25 8.36
CA VAL A 108 -2.11 12.96 6.94
C VAL A 108 -1.47 14.08 6.14
N THR A 109 -0.57 13.73 5.22
CA THR A 109 0.01 14.64 4.24
C THR A 109 -0.37 14.17 2.84
N GLU A 110 -0.90 15.09 2.03
CA GLU A 110 -1.19 14.85 0.61
C GLU A 110 -0.03 15.35 -0.27
N ARG A 111 0.32 14.58 -1.31
CA ARG A 111 1.31 14.99 -2.32
C ARG A 111 0.86 14.62 -3.71
N TYR A 112 1.09 15.53 -4.66
CA TYR A 112 1.00 15.24 -6.09
C TYR A 112 2.13 14.29 -6.52
N VAL A 113 1.79 13.24 -7.29
CA VAL A 113 2.77 12.27 -7.82
C VAL A 113 3.02 12.50 -9.30
N ARG A 114 1.97 12.45 -10.13
CA ARG A 114 2.06 12.65 -11.59
C ARG A 114 0.69 12.90 -12.22
N SER A 115 0.68 13.53 -13.39
CA SER A 115 -0.53 13.68 -14.20
C SER A 115 -0.99 12.32 -14.72
N TYR A 116 -2.31 12.15 -14.85
CA TYR A 116 -2.94 10.96 -15.42
C TYR A 116 -3.72 11.30 -16.70
N SER A 117 -4.59 12.32 -16.63
CA SER A 117 -5.38 12.83 -17.75
C SER A 117 -5.70 14.32 -17.51
N PRO A 118 -6.30 15.05 -18.47
CA PRO A 118 -6.76 16.41 -18.21
C PRO A 118 -7.64 16.46 -16.95
N GLY A 119 -7.26 17.32 -15.99
CA GLY A 119 -7.96 17.47 -14.71
C GLY A 119 -7.85 16.29 -13.74
N ARG A 120 -7.02 15.27 -13.99
CA ARG A 120 -6.82 14.14 -13.07
C ARG A 120 -5.35 13.81 -12.86
N TRP A 121 -4.98 13.48 -11.63
CA TRP A 121 -3.62 13.13 -11.26
C TRP A 121 -3.59 12.02 -10.21
N HIS A 122 -2.45 11.34 -10.15
CA HIS A 122 -2.15 10.49 -9.01
C HIS A 122 -1.68 11.37 -7.86
N ALA A 123 -2.32 11.22 -6.71
CA ALA A 123 -1.85 11.73 -5.43
C ALA A 123 -1.47 10.56 -4.52
N VAL A 124 -0.65 10.86 -3.52
CA VAL A 124 -0.41 9.96 -2.39
C VAL A 124 -0.79 10.67 -1.10
N TYR A 125 -1.54 9.97 -0.26
CA TYR A 125 -1.84 10.34 1.11
C TYR A 125 -0.92 9.54 2.01
N ASP A 126 0.08 10.20 2.60
CA ASP A 126 0.96 9.63 3.63
C ASP A 126 0.25 9.79 4.98
N ILE A 127 -0.20 8.67 5.55
CA ILE A 127 -1.06 8.64 6.75
C ILE A 127 -0.28 8.03 7.92
N THR A 128 -0.27 8.70 9.06
CA THR A 128 0.17 8.14 10.33
C THR A 128 -1.06 7.59 11.07
N VAL A 129 -1.03 6.31 11.43
CA VAL A 129 -2.12 5.65 12.18
C VAL A 129 -2.09 6.08 13.65
N GLY A 130 -3.27 6.36 14.20
CA GLY A 130 -3.50 6.75 15.59
C GLY A 130 -3.26 5.65 16.61
#